data_AF-A0A434TB14-F1
#
_entry.id   AF-A0A434TB14-F1
#
_cell.length_a   1.000
_cell.length_b   1.000
_cell.length_c   1.000
_cell.angle_alpha   90.00
_cell.angle_beta   90.00
_cell.angle_gamma   90.00
#
_symmetry.space_group_name_H-M   'P 1'
#
loop_
_entity.id
_entity.type
_entity.pdbx_description
1 polymer ?
#
loop_
_entity_poly.entity_id
_entity_poly.type
_entity_poly.pdbx_seq_one_letter_code
_entity_poly.pdbx_strand_id
1 'polypeptide(L)' 'MNRSSRFLGFGHHAPARRVENPEIENRLGLEPGWIERRTG' A
#
# COMPACT_ATOMS: atom_id res chain seq x y z
N MET A 1 0.19 -41.41 -0.51
CA MET A 1 0.30 -40.08 0.13
C MET A 1 0.35 -39.03 -0.97
N ASN A 2 -0.68 -38.20 -1.14
CA ASN A 2 -0.75 -37.24 -2.24
C ASN A 2 0.15 -36.03 -1.92
N ARG A 3 1.17 -35.76 -2.74
CA ARG A 3 2.08 -34.61 -2.55
C ARG A 3 1.44 -33.38 -3.17
N SER A 4 1.10 -32.40 -2.35
CA SER A 4 0.66 -31.08 -2.80
C SER A 4 1.61 -30.02 -2.24
N SER A 5 1.95 -29.04 -3.07
CA SER A 5 2.72 -27.87 -2.67
C SER A 5 1.95 -27.05 -1.62
N ARG A 6 2.66 -26.47 -0.65
CA ARG A 6 2.09 -25.58 0.36
C ARG A 6 2.99 -24.37 0.55
N PHE A 7 2.40 -23.23 0.89
CA PHE A 7 3.17 -22.10 1.37
C PHE A 7 3.79 -22.45 2.72
N LEU A 8 5.11 -22.38 2.80
CA LEU A 8 5.86 -22.66 4.02
C LEU A 8 5.93 -21.42 4.94
N GLY A 9 5.84 -20.22 4.37
CA GLY A 9 5.86 -18.97 5.12
C GLY A 9 5.74 -17.75 4.21
N PHE A 10 5.58 -16.59 4.85
CA PHE A 10 5.49 -15.27 4.22
C PHE A 10 6.44 -14.30 4.93
N GLY A 11 6.89 -13.28 4.20
CA GLY A 11 7.69 -12.19 4.75
C GLY A 11 7.34 -10.88 4.05
N HIS A 12 7.40 -9.78 4.79
CA HIS A 12 7.20 -8.44 4.27
C HIS A 12 8.11 -7.47 5.00
N HIS A 13 8.68 -6.52 4.25
CA HIS A 13 9.40 -5.38 4.79
C HIS A 13 9.01 -4.13 3.99
N ALA A 14 8.62 -3.08 4.70
CA ALA A 14 8.44 -1.74 4.17
C ALA A 14 9.27 -0.75 5.01
N PRO A 15 9.72 0.37 4.41
CA PRO A 15 10.38 1.43 5.16
C PRO A 15 9.50 1.95 6.30
N ALA A 16 10.14 2.39 7.40
CA ALA A 16 9.43 2.97 8.54
C ALA A 16 8.68 4.27 8.17
N ARG A 17 9.22 5.05 7.22
CA ARG A 17 8.58 6.28 6.76
C ARG A 17 7.37 5.95 5.88
N ARG A 18 6.20 6.35 6.35
CA ARG A 18 4.96 6.36 5.59
C ARG A 18 4.67 7.77 5.09
N VAL A 19 4.16 7.86 3.87
CA VAL A 19 3.71 9.11 3.26
C VAL A 19 2.21 8.97 3.07
N GLU A 20 1.45 9.75 3.81
CA GLU A 20 -0.01 9.70 3.79
C GLU A 20 -0.55 10.49 2.59
N ASN A 21 -1.74 10.12 2.10
CA ASN A 21 -2.37 10.77 0.94
C ASN A 21 -2.43 12.31 1.06
N PRO A 22 -2.76 12.92 2.22
CA PRO A 22 -2.77 14.38 2.35
C PRO A 22 -1.40 15.04 2.10
N GLU A 23 -0.28 14.38 2.44
CA GLU A 23 1.05 14.91 2.12
C GLU A 23 1.26 15.00 0.61
N ILE A 24 0.86 13.95 -0.10
CA ILE A 24 0.97 13.86 -1.56
C ILE A 24 0.03 14.87 -2.23
N GLU A 25 -1.22 14.96 -1.77
CA GLU A 25 -2.23 15.89 -2.30
C GLU A 25 -1.79 17.35 -2.12
N ASN A 26 -1.32 17.72 -0.92
CA ASN A 26 -0.80 19.06 -0.66
C ASN A 26 0.42 19.39 -1.54
N ARG A 27 1.33 18.42 -1.73
CA ARG A 27 2.52 18.60 -2.56
C ARG A 27 2.19 18.78 -4.05
N LEU A 28 1.12 18.14 -4.52
CA LEU A 28 0.72 18.14 -5.92
C LEU A 28 -0.39 19.15 -6.24
N GLY A 29 -0.95 19.83 -5.23
CA GLY A 29 -2.06 20.78 -5.40
C GLY A 29 -3.38 20.09 -5.78
N LEU A 30 -3.61 18.89 -5.23
CA LEU A 30 -4.84 18.13 -5.47
C LEU A 30 -5.90 18.47 -4.42
N GLU A 31 -7.16 18.32 -4.81
CA GLU A 31 -8.27 18.42 -3.87
C GLU A 31 -8.16 17.36 -2.75
N PRO A 32 -8.54 17.69 -1.50
CA PRO A 32 -8.54 16.73 -0.42
C PRO A 32 -9.32 15.45 -0.75
N GLY A 33 -8.69 14.29 -0.55
CA GLY A 33 -9.28 12.98 -0.85
C GLY A 33 -9.39 12.68 -2.35
N TRP A 34 -8.66 13.40 -3.21
CA TRP A 34 -8.58 13.08 -4.64
C TRP A 34 -8.00 11.68 -4.88
N ILE A 35 -6.94 11.29 -4.16
CA ILE A 35 -6.26 10.00 -4.37
C ILE A 35 -7.21 8.87 -3.97
N GLU A 36 -7.74 8.91 -2.75
CA GLU A 36 -8.60 7.84 -2.23
C GLU A 36 -9.86 7.63 -3.06
N ARG A 37 -10.48 8.70 -3.57
CA ARG A 37 -11.64 8.58 -4.49
C ARG A 37 -11.31 7.90 -5.81
N ARG A 38 -10.04 7.90 -6.23
CA ARG A 38 -9.60 7.41 -7.54
C ARG A 38 -8.95 6.04 -7.47
N THR A 39 -8.32 5.69 -6.35
CA THR A 39 -7.53 4.46 -6.22
C THR A 39 -8.04 3.50 -5.15
N GLY A 40 -8.97 3.95 -4.28
CA GLY A 40 -9.14 3.34 -2.96
C GLY A 40 -7.90 3.55 -2.09
#